data_AF-A0A6S7IPR9-F1
#
_entry.id   AF-A0A6S7IPR9-F1
#
_cell.length_a   1.000
_cell.length_b   1.000
_cell.length_c   1.000
_cell.angle_alpha   90.00
_cell.angle_beta   90.00
_cell.angle_gamma   90.00
#
_symmetry.space_group_name_H-M   'P 1'
#
loop_
_entity.id
_entity.type
_entity.pdbx_description
1 polymer ?
#
loop_
_entity_poly.entity_id
_entity_poly.type
_entity_poly.pdbx_seq_one_letter_code
_entity_poly.pdbx_strand_id
1 'polypeptide(L)'
;ALINRTTAVMKQARRKYYTSFIEENSHDQRKLFKSIKTLFDQDTDLSFNGYHDNNILANDIGKFFMQKIERIRTKLDEAATDSTLTPQEPSTCSARFDSFKTLSDDDVMRLIAKSSKNSCSLDPMPTPL
;
A
#
# COMPACT_ATOMS: atom_id res chain seq x y z
N ALA A 1 -38.24 8.27 -20.84
CA ALA A 1 -38.59 7.87 -19.46
C ALA A 1 -38.11 6.46 -19.06
N LEU A 2 -38.03 5.48 -19.96
CA LEU A 2 -37.72 4.07 -19.63
C LEU A 2 -36.23 3.78 -19.30
N ILE A 3 -35.29 4.51 -19.93
CA ILE A 3 -33.83 4.35 -19.72
C ILE A 3 -33.43 4.69 -18.28
N ASN A 4 -34.05 5.71 -17.69
CA ASN A 4 -33.75 6.16 -16.33
C ASN A 4 -34.21 5.15 -15.26
N ARG A 5 -35.38 4.52 -15.45
CA ARG A 5 -35.90 3.52 -14.51
C ARG A 5 -35.07 2.24 -14.54
N THR A 6 -34.70 1.77 -15.72
CA THR A 6 -33.83 0.59 -15.87
C THR A 6 -32.46 0.85 -15.22
N THR A 7 -31.86 2.00 -15.50
CA THR A 7 -30.59 2.41 -14.89
C THR A 7 -30.69 2.51 -13.36
N ALA A 8 -31.80 3.04 -12.84
CA ALA A 8 -32.03 3.15 -11.39
C ALA A 8 -32.14 1.77 -10.72
N VAL A 9 -32.88 0.83 -11.32
CA VAL A 9 -33.01 -0.55 -10.81
C VAL A 9 -31.66 -1.27 -10.84
N MET A 10 -30.90 -1.14 -11.92
CA MET A 10 -29.54 -1.72 -12.02
C MET A 10 -28.58 -1.13 -10.97
N LYS A 11 -28.58 0.19 -10.78
CA LYS A 11 -27.77 0.85 -9.74
C LYS A 11 -28.15 0.38 -8.34
N GLN A 12 -29.44 0.24 -8.06
CA GLN A 12 -29.93 -0.24 -6.77
C GLN A 12 -29.55 -1.70 -6.51
N ALA A 13 -29.70 -2.57 -7.50
CA ALA A 13 -29.28 -3.97 -7.40
C ALA A 13 -27.77 -4.09 -7.16
N ARG A 14 -26.96 -3.35 -7.92
CA ARG A 14 -25.50 -3.32 -7.77
C ARG A 14 -25.09 -2.83 -6.38
N ARG A 15 -25.73 -1.77 -5.85
CA ARG A 15 -25.47 -1.27 -4.50
C ARG A 15 -25.75 -2.33 -3.44
N LYS A 16 -26.94 -2.94 -3.48
CA LYS A 16 -27.33 -4.00 -2.52
C LYS A 16 -26.35 -5.17 -2.53
N TYR A 17 -25.94 -5.60 -3.71
CA TYR A 17 -24.95 -6.67 -3.86
C TYR A 17 -23.62 -6.34 -3.18
N TYR A 18 -23.02 -5.20 -3.52
CA TYR A 18 -21.71 -4.83 -2.95
C TYR A 18 -21.77 -4.52 -1.45
N THR A 19 -22.87 -3.97 -0.94
CA THR A 19 -23.07 -3.82 0.51
C THR A 19 -23.02 -5.17 1.23
N SER A 20 -23.82 -6.13 0.76
CA SER A 20 -23.87 -7.47 1.36
C SER A 20 -22.52 -8.19 1.24
N PHE A 21 -21.87 -8.09 0.07
CA PHE A 21 -20.54 -8.66 -0.17
C PHE A 21 -19.48 -8.12 0.80
N ILE A 22 -19.49 -6.82 1.08
CA ILE A 22 -18.53 -6.19 2.01
C ILE A 22 -18.78 -6.66 3.45
N GLU A 23 -20.04 -6.75 3.87
CA GLU A 23 -20.40 -7.24 5.21
C GLU A 23 -19.96 -8.71 5.40
N GLU A 24 -20.30 -9.58 4.45
CA GLU A 24 -19.97 -11.01 4.45
C GLU A 24 -18.46 -11.27 4.42
N ASN A 25 -17.69 -10.43 3.71
CA ASN A 25 -16.24 -10.60 3.53
C ASN A 25 -15.42 -9.58 4.33
N SER A 26 -16.01 -8.93 5.33
CA SER A 26 -15.37 -7.88 6.16
C SER A 26 -14.07 -8.34 6.84
N HIS A 27 -13.93 -9.63 7.10
CA HIS A 27 -12.77 -10.27 7.69
C HIS A 27 -11.69 -10.71 6.68
N ASP A 28 -11.99 -10.71 5.38
CA ASP A 28 -11.08 -11.15 4.31
C ASP A 28 -10.65 -9.95 3.46
N GLN A 29 -9.59 -9.29 3.93
CA GLN A 29 -9.03 -8.09 3.30
C GLN A 29 -8.65 -8.33 1.83
N ARG A 30 -8.23 -9.56 1.46
CA ARG A 30 -7.86 -9.91 0.09
C ARG A 30 -9.08 -9.90 -0.84
N LYS A 31 -10.20 -10.48 -0.40
CA LYS A 31 -11.45 -10.44 -1.17
C LYS A 31 -12.00 -9.02 -1.29
N LEU A 32 -11.92 -8.21 -0.23
CA LEU A 32 -12.33 -6.81 -0.27
C LEU A 32 -11.51 -6.03 -1.31
N PHE A 33 -10.18 -6.09 -1.26
CA PHE A 33 -9.33 -5.40 -2.24
C PHE A 33 -9.57 -5.87 -3.68
N LYS A 34 -9.79 -7.17 -3.89
CA LYS A 34 -10.12 -7.70 -5.22
C LYS A 34 -11.46 -7.12 -5.73
N SER A 35 -12.48 -7.08 -4.88
CA SER A 35 -13.79 -6.53 -5.24
C SER A 35 -13.74 -5.03 -5.55
N ILE A 36 -12.90 -4.28 -4.83
CA ILE A 36 -12.64 -2.87 -5.07
C ILE A 36 -12.00 -2.68 -6.46
N LYS A 37 -11.01 -3.49 -6.83
CA LYS A 37 -10.40 -3.45 -8.17
C LYS A 37 -11.43 -3.67 -9.28
N THR A 38 -12.28 -4.69 -9.14
CA THR A 38 -13.38 -4.95 -10.08
C THR A 38 -14.39 -3.81 -10.14
N LEU A 39 -14.67 -3.16 -9.01
CA LEU A 39 -15.61 -2.02 -8.95
C LEU A 39 -15.07 -0.79 -9.70
N PHE A 40 -13.75 -0.57 -9.62
CA PHE A 40 -13.05 0.53 -10.28
C PHE A 40 -12.62 0.21 -11.71
N ASP A 41 -12.99 -0.96 -12.26
CA ASP A 41 -12.54 -1.43 -13.57
C ASP A 41 -11.00 -1.38 -13.69
N GLN A 42 -10.32 -1.56 -12.56
CA GLN A 42 -8.86 -1.65 -12.44
C GLN A 42 -8.40 -3.10 -12.61
N ASP A 43 -9.01 -3.84 -13.52
CA ASP A 43 -8.34 -4.98 -14.15
C ASP A 43 -7.34 -4.43 -15.18
N THR A 44 -6.42 -3.60 -14.69
CA THR A 44 -5.16 -3.36 -15.38
C THR A 44 -4.30 -4.56 -15.05
N ASP A 45 -4.51 -5.66 -15.78
CA ASP A 45 -3.33 -6.44 -16.14
C ASP A 45 -2.34 -5.43 -16.72
N LEU A 46 -1.11 -5.45 -16.22
CA LEU A 46 -0.03 -4.64 -16.78
C LEU A 46 0.21 -5.14 -18.20
N SER A 47 -0.62 -4.69 -19.13
CA SER A 47 -0.49 -4.99 -20.54
C SER A 47 0.44 -3.94 -21.10
N PHE A 48 1.65 -4.34 -21.46
CA PHE A 48 2.56 -3.53 -22.26
C PHE A 48 2.12 -3.56 -23.73
N ASN A 49 0.81 -3.43 -23.97
CA ASN A 49 0.23 -3.43 -25.31
C ASN A 49 0.84 -2.26 -26.09
N GLY A 50 1.56 -2.57 -27.17
CA GLY A 50 2.35 -1.61 -27.95
C GLY A 50 3.86 -1.82 -27.86
N TYR A 51 4.35 -2.61 -26.89
CA TYR A 51 5.74 -3.07 -26.87
C TYR A 51 5.82 -4.47 -27.49
N HIS A 52 6.58 -4.58 -28.58
CA HIS A 52 6.86 -5.85 -29.26
C HIS A 52 8.29 -6.36 -29.02
N ASP A 53 9.15 -5.54 -28.39
CA ASP A 53 10.53 -5.85 -28.03
C ASP A 53 10.78 -5.54 -26.54
N ASN A 54 11.21 -6.56 -25.81
CA ASN A 54 11.51 -6.47 -24.39
C ASN A 54 12.70 -5.54 -24.10
N ASN A 55 13.64 -5.37 -25.03
CA ASN A 55 14.77 -4.46 -24.85
C ASN A 55 14.31 -3.00 -24.89
N ILE A 56 13.39 -2.68 -25.80
CA ILE A 56 12.80 -1.33 -25.89
C ILE A 56 12.03 -1.04 -24.60
N LEU A 57 11.21 -1.98 -24.12
CA LEU A 57 10.50 -1.84 -22.86
C LEU A 57 11.45 -1.63 -21.68
N ALA A 58 12.50 -2.44 -21.55
CA ALA A 58 13.47 -2.34 -20.47
C ALA A 58 14.22 -1.00 -20.49
N ASN A 59 14.62 -0.55 -21.68
CA ASN A 59 15.30 0.73 -21.86
C ASN A 59 14.39 1.92 -21.52
N ASP A 60 13.13 1.88 -21.93
CA ASP A 60 12.15 2.92 -21.61
C ASP A 60 11.84 2.99 -20.12
N ILE A 61 11.72 1.84 -19.44
CA ILE A 61 11.60 1.77 -17.99
C ILE A 61 12.84 2.38 -17.33
N GLY A 62 14.04 2.03 -17.78
CA GLY A 62 15.30 2.61 -17.28
C GLY A 62 15.34 4.13 -17.45
N LYS A 63 14.98 4.62 -18.63
CA LYS A 63 14.89 6.05 -18.94
C LYS A 63 13.88 6.78 -18.05
N PHE A 64 12.72 6.19 -17.83
CA PHE A 64 11.70 6.73 -16.93
C PHE A 64 12.25 6.94 -15.52
N PHE A 65 12.96 5.95 -14.96
CA PHE A 65 13.52 6.08 -13.61
C PHE A 65 14.66 7.10 -13.54
N MET A 66 15.52 7.19 -14.55
CA MET A 66 16.54 8.24 -14.62
C MET A 66 15.91 9.64 -14.61
N GLN A 67 14.92 9.88 -15.47
CA GLN A 67 14.20 11.14 -15.54
C GLN A 67 13.45 11.47 -14.23
N LYS A 68 12.88 10.45 -13.58
CA LYS A 68 12.21 10.61 -12.29
C LYS A 68 13.18 11.06 -11.20
N ILE A 69 14.38 10.48 -11.15
CA ILE A 69 15.43 10.86 -10.19
C ILE A 69 15.85 12.31 -10.43
N GLU A 70 16.10 12.68 -11.67
CA GLU A 70 16.46 14.06 -12.05
C GLU A 70 15.37 15.05 -11.60
N ARG A 71 14.10 14.77 -11.93
CA ARG A 71 12.97 15.61 -11.52
C ARG A 71 12.85 15.77 -10.00
N ILE A 72 13.11 14.71 -9.23
CA ILE A 72 13.08 14.78 -7.76
C ILE A 72 14.19 15.70 -7.26
N ARG A 73 15.41 15.57 -7.79
CA ARG A 73 16.55 16.42 -7.42
C ARG A 73 16.26 17.89 -7.73
N THR A 74 15.84 18.19 -8.95
CA THR A 74 15.48 19.57 -9.34
C THR A 74 14.43 20.17 -8.42
N LYS A 75 13.37 19.42 -8.10
CA LYS A 75 12.33 19.90 -7.18
C LYS A 75 12.84 20.14 -5.76
N LEU A 76 13.79 19.32 -5.29
CA LEU A 76 14.39 19.50 -3.98
C LEU A 76 15.27 20.75 -3.96
N ASP A 77 16.06 20.97 -5.02
CA ASP A 77 16.92 22.14 -5.16
C ASP A 77 16.07 23.43 -5.27
N GLU A 78 15.00 23.42 -6.06
CA GLU A 78 14.02 24.51 -6.16
C GLU A 78 13.39 24.83 -4.79
N ALA A 79 12.94 23.81 -4.06
CA ALA A 79 12.37 23.97 -2.74
C ALA A 79 13.40 24.50 -1.71
N ALA A 80 14.68 24.15 -1.86
CA ALA A 80 15.75 24.70 -1.04
C ALA A 80 16.03 26.17 -1.35
N THR A 81 15.90 26.61 -2.61
CA THR A 81 16.08 28.01 -3.01
C THR A 81 14.90 28.93 -2.66
N ASP A 82 13.66 28.44 -2.68
CA ASP A 82 12.48 29.21 -2.24
C ASP A 82 12.42 29.37 -0.71
N SER A 83 13.19 28.55 0.00
CA SER A 83 13.38 28.62 1.43
C SER A 83 14.30 29.79 1.79
N THR A 84 13.73 30.99 1.88
CA THR A 84 14.22 32.04 2.78
C THR A 84 14.04 31.53 4.22
N LEU A 85 14.89 30.56 4.59
CA LEU A 85 14.95 29.97 5.93
C LEU A 85 15.48 31.05 6.87
N THR A 86 14.56 31.85 7.40
CA THR A 86 14.71 32.22 8.81
C THR A 86 14.89 30.91 9.57
N PRO A 87 15.94 30.75 10.39
CA PRO A 87 16.15 29.53 11.15
C PRO A 87 14.89 29.26 11.97
N GLN A 88 14.07 28.32 11.51
CA GLN A 88 12.97 27.83 12.31
C GLN A 88 13.64 27.09 13.46
N GLU A 89 13.58 27.71 14.64
CA GLU A 89 13.98 27.11 15.91
C GLU A 89 13.54 25.64 15.90
N PRO A 90 14.47 24.69 16.07
CA PRO A 90 14.14 23.28 16.00
C PRO A 90 13.01 23.02 16.99
N SER A 91 11.86 22.57 16.47
CA SER A 91 10.72 22.17 17.29
C SER A 91 11.23 21.12 18.27
N THR A 92 11.41 21.53 19.52
CA THR A 92 12.05 20.72 20.54
C THR A 92 11.05 19.63 20.88
N CYS A 93 11.22 18.45 20.28
CA CYS A 93 10.47 17.29 20.70
C CYS A 93 10.91 16.98 22.13
N SER A 94 10.13 17.44 23.12
CA SER A 94 10.41 17.22 24.55
C SER A 94 10.25 15.76 24.96
N ALA A 95 9.71 14.90 24.08
CA ALA A 95 9.53 13.49 24.36
C ALA A 95 10.89 12.78 24.29
N ARG A 96 11.44 12.47 25.47
CA ARG A 96 12.70 11.77 25.64
C ARG A 96 12.42 10.31 25.98
N PHE A 97 13.00 9.39 25.22
CA PHE A 97 12.92 7.96 25.48
C PHE A 97 14.14 7.57 26.34
N ASP A 98 13.98 7.66 27.66
CA ASP A 98 15.09 7.53 28.61
C ASP A 98 15.37 6.12 29.09
N SER A 99 14.46 5.18 28.84
CA SER A 99 14.59 3.83 29.39
C SER A 99 13.89 2.78 28.54
N PHE A 100 14.46 1.58 28.54
CA PHE A 100 13.80 0.38 28.09
C PHE A 100 13.26 -0.38 29.29
N LYS A 101 12.05 -0.93 29.17
CA LYS A 101 11.51 -1.88 30.13
C LYS A 101 11.83 -3.29 29.65
N THR A 102 12.50 -4.06 30.50
CA THR A 102 12.72 -5.49 30.25
C THR A 102 11.38 -6.21 30.21
N LEU A 103 11.22 -7.11 29.25
CA LEU A 103 10.04 -7.97 29.15
C LEU A 103 10.18 -9.15 30.12
N SER A 104 9.05 -9.61 30.65
CA SER A 104 9.00 -10.91 31.33
C SER A 104 8.98 -12.04 30.30
N ASP A 105 9.33 -13.26 30.72
CA ASP A 105 9.27 -14.44 29.85
C ASP A 105 7.84 -14.66 29.32
N ASP A 106 6.81 -14.39 30.12
CA ASP A 106 5.41 -14.48 29.70
C ASP A 106 5.05 -13.47 28.60
N ASP A 107 5.59 -12.25 28.69
CA ASP A 107 5.39 -11.22 27.66
C ASP A 107 6.05 -11.63 26.34
N VAL A 108 7.28 -12.20 26.42
CA VAL A 108 8.02 -12.72 25.28
C VAL A 108 7.25 -13.88 24.63
N MET A 109 6.79 -14.84 25.43
CA MET A 109 5.99 -15.99 24.95
C MET A 109 4.70 -15.55 24.27
N ARG A 110 4.00 -14.56 24.83
CA ARG A 110 2.78 -14.01 24.25
C ARG A 110 3.05 -13.29 22.92
N LEU A 111 4.18 -12.62 22.80
CA LEU A 111 4.58 -11.93 21.57
C LEU A 111 4.89 -12.94 20.46
N ILE A 112 5.63 -14.01 20.79
CA ILE A 112 5.92 -15.11 19.87
C ILE A 112 4.63 -15.78 19.40
N ALA A 113 3.71 -16.10 20.32
CA ALA A 113 2.44 -16.75 19.98
C ALA A 113 1.53 -15.90 19.06
N LYS A 114 1.64 -14.57 19.11
CA LYS A 114 0.91 -13.64 18.24
C LYS A 114 1.60 -13.37 16.91
N SER A 115 2.86 -13.78 16.76
CA SER A 115 3.63 -13.56 15.55
C SER A 115 3.15 -14.51 14.44
N SER A 116 3.36 -14.13 13.20
CA SER A 116 3.05 -15.00 12.06
C SER A 116 3.91 -16.27 12.12
N LYS A 117 3.31 -17.41 11.81
CA LYS A 117 3.97 -18.72 11.77
C LYS A 117 4.84 -18.86 10.51
N ASN A 118 5.83 -17.99 10.38
CA ASN A 118 6.80 -18.02 9.31
C ASN A 118 8.04 -18.72 9.84
N SER A 119 8.28 -19.95 9.41
CA SER A 119 9.49 -20.70 9.78
C SER A 119 10.48 -20.70 8.61
N CYS A 120 11.76 -20.53 8.92
CA CYS A 120 12.88 -20.68 7.99
C CYS A 120 13.75 -21.88 8.42
N SER A 121 14.49 -22.49 7.50
CA SER A 121 15.43 -23.57 7.82
C SER A 121 16.59 -23.14 8.73
N LEU A 122 16.80 -21.83 8.88
CA LEU A 122 17.82 -21.24 9.76
C LEU A 122 17.21 -20.63 11.04
N ASP A 123 15.91 -20.85 11.29
CA ASP A 123 15.28 -20.35 12.50
C ASP A 123 15.83 -21.10 13.73
N PRO A 124 16.42 -20.41 14.72
CA PRO A 124 16.87 -21.04 15.95
C PRO A 124 15.73 -21.66 16.76
N MET A 125 14.47 -21.25 16.53
CA MET A 125 13.30 -21.84 17.17
C MET A 125 12.16 -22.03 16.15
N PRO A 126 12.23 -23.10 15.34
CA PRO A 126 11.24 -23.33 14.30
C PRO A 126 9.85 -23.53 14.93
N THR A 127 8.87 -22.79 14.41
CA THR A 127 7.48 -22.95 14.85
C THR A 127 6.93 -24.25 14.25
N PRO A 128 6.45 -25.22 15.06
CA PRO A 128 5.84 -26.41 14.50
C PRO A 128 4.59 -26.04 13.68
N LEU A 129 4.55 -26.54 12.45
CA LEU A 129 3.45 -26.34 11.49
C LEU A 129 2.16 -26.98 11.99
#